data_AF-A0AA96ELF4-F1
#
_entry.id   AF-A0AA96ELF4-F1
#
_cell.length_a   1.000
_cell.length_b   1.000
_cell.length_c   1.000
_cell.angle_alpha   90.00
_cell.angle_beta   90.00
_cell.angle_gamma   90.00
#
_symmetry.space_group_name_H-M   'P 1'
#
loop_
_entity.id
_entity.type
_entity.pdbx_description
1 polymer ?
#
loop_
_entity_poly.entity_id
_entity_poly.type
_entity_poly.pdbx_seq_one_letter_code
_entity_poly.pdbx_strand_id
1 'polypeptide(L)' 'MSKVTPEKKQQARRAGYRAALRQESWVATDCATFRMLIDGFAPGEGAIELAQDWMDGYQERRNEEAATNVGGLQHV' A
#
# COMPACT_ATOMS: atom_id res chain seq x y z
N MET A 1 3.10 -12.03 -21.01
CA MET A 1 2.48 -10.71 -20.74
C MET A 1 2.19 -10.65 -19.25
N SER A 2 2.67 -9.63 -18.53
CA SER A 2 2.38 -9.48 -17.09
C SER A 2 0.87 -9.36 -16.88
N LYS A 3 0.31 -10.14 -15.94
CA LYS A 3 -1.12 -10.05 -15.55
C LYS A 3 -1.43 -8.81 -14.71
N VAL A 4 -0.43 -7.98 -14.43
CA VAL A 4 -0.56 -6.71 -13.71
C VAL A 4 -1.08 -5.64 -14.65
N THR A 5 -2.23 -5.07 -14.31
CA THR A 5 -2.82 -3.94 -15.04
C THR A 5 -2.61 -2.65 -14.24
N PRO A 6 -2.62 -1.47 -14.89
CA PRO A 6 -2.59 -0.18 -14.19
C PRO A 6 -3.70 -0.05 -13.12
N GLU A 7 -4.87 -0.65 -13.38
CA GLU A 7 -5.97 -0.67 -12.42
C GLU A 7 -5.62 -1.49 -11.16
N LYS A 8 -5.02 -2.67 -11.31
CA LYS A 8 -4.57 -3.48 -10.17
C LYS A 8 -3.49 -2.76 -9.35
N LYS A 9 -2.56 -2.05 -10.01
CA LYS A 9 -1.56 -1.19 -9.34
C LYS A 9 -2.23 -0.11 -8.49
N GLN A 10 -3.20 0.60 -9.07
CA GLN A 10 -3.97 1.61 -8.35
C GLN A 10 -4.77 1.02 -7.18
N GLN A 11 -5.37 -0.17 -7.36
CA GLN A 11 -6.08 -0.87 -6.29
C GLN A 11 -5.14 -1.28 -5.14
N ALA A 12 -3.95 -1.80 -5.45
CA ALA A 12 -2.92 -2.13 -4.47
C ALA A 12 -2.47 -0.90 -3.67
N ARG A 13 -2.17 0.21 -4.35
CA ARG A 13 -1.82 1.49 -3.69
C ARG A 13 -2.93 2.01 -2.78
N ARG A 14 -4.18 2.01 -3.25
CA ARG A 14 -5.33 2.42 -2.42
C ARG A 14 -5.58 1.49 -1.24
N ALA A 15 -5.22 0.22 -1.34
CA ALA A 15 -5.32 -0.73 -0.24
C ALA A 15 -4.24 -0.44 0.81
N GLY A 16 -2.98 -0.21 0.39
CA GLY A 16 -1.89 0.19 1.28
C GLY A 16 -2.17 1.49 2.04
N TYR A 17 -2.66 2.52 1.34
CA TYR A 17 -3.06 3.79 1.96
C TYR A 17 -4.14 3.61 3.04
N ARG A 18 -5.15 2.76 2.76
CA ARG A 18 -6.23 2.45 3.72
C ARG A 18 -5.75 1.63 4.91
N ALA A 19 -4.80 0.71 4.71
CA ALA A 19 -4.18 -0.04 5.80
C ALA A 19 -3.43 0.90 6.75
N ALA A 20 -2.64 1.83 6.22
CA ALA A 20 -1.96 2.84 7.03
C ALA A 20 -2.93 3.77 7.79
N LEU A 21 -4.05 4.16 7.18
CA LEU A 21 -5.12 4.92 7.86
C LEU A 21 -5.69 4.18 9.08
N ARG A 22 -5.80 2.86 9.00
CA ARG A 22 -6.33 2.00 10.06
C ARG A 22 -5.28 1.50 11.04
N GLN A 23 -4.01 1.91 10.86
CA GLN A 23 -2.88 1.39 11.62
C GLN A 23 -2.74 -0.14 11.55
N GLU A 24 -3.10 -0.72 10.39
CA GLU A 24 -2.93 -2.15 10.11
C GLU A 24 -1.47 -2.49 9.80
N SER A 25 -1.18 -3.79 9.66
CA SER A 25 0.15 -4.29 9.33
C SER A 25 0.71 -3.65 8.05
N TRP A 26 2.02 -3.41 8.05
CA TRP A 26 2.75 -2.98 6.86
C TRP A 26 3.07 -4.15 5.90
N VAL A 27 2.71 -5.39 6.25
CA VAL A 27 2.95 -6.54 5.41
C VAL A 27 1.75 -6.71 4.46
N ALA A 28 1.96 -6.49 3.16
CA ALA A 28 0.89 -6.52 2.16
C ALA A 28 0.04 -7.80 2.22
N THR A 29 0.67 -8.96 2.44
CA THR A 29 -0.01 -10.26 2.51
C THR A 29 -0.92 -10.44 3.72
N ASP A 30 -0.80 -9.62 4.76
CA ASP A 30 -1.73 -9.64 5.90
C ASP A 30 -3.11 -9.08 5.47
N CYS A 31 -3.12 -8.15 4.51
CA CYS A 31 -4.33 -7.57 3.97
C CYS A 31 -5.11 -8.57 3.10
N ALA A 32 -6.36 -8.86 3.48
CA ALA A 32 -7.24 -9.76 2.71
C ALA A 32 -7.47 -9.25 1.26
N THR A 33 -7.65 -7.94 1.10
CA THR A 33 -7.80 -7.31 -0.22
C THR A 33 -6.58 -7.54 -1.11
N PHE A 34 -5.38 -7.43 -0.54
CA PHE A 34 -4.15 -7.67 -1.29
C PHE A 34 -3.98 -9.14 -1.66
N ARG A 35 -4.31 -10.06 -0.74
CA ARG A 35 -4.34 -11.51 -1.03
C ARG A 35 -5.26 -11.86 -2.19
N MET A 36 -6.44 -11.24 -2.27
CA MET A 36 -7.35 -11.40 -3.42
C MET A 36 -6.79 -10.79 -4.71
N LEU A 37 -6.06 -9.67 -4.62
CA LEU A 37 -5.46 -9.02 -5.80
C LEU A 37 -4.37 -9.87 -6.46
N ILE A 38 -3.60 -10.61 -5.67
CA ILE A 38 -2.53 -11.50 -6.15
C ILE A 38 -3.03 -12.93 -6.41
N ASP A 39 -4.32 -13.20 -6.22
CA ASP A 39 -4.89 -14.52 -6.49
C ASP A 39 -4.73 -14.89 -7.98
N GLY A 40 -4.25 -16.11 -8.24
CA GLY A 40 -3.95 -16.60 -9.59
C GLY A 40 -2.70 -16.02 -10.27
N PHE A 41 -1.87 -15.25 -9.55
CA PHE A 41 -0.50 -14.94 -9.98
C PHE A 41 0.45 -16.08 -9.65
N ALA A 42 1.42 -16.34 -10.52
CA ALA A 42 2.51 -17.25 -10.20
C ALA A 42 3.40 -16.62 -9.11
N PRO A 43 3.99 -17.42 -8.20
CA PRO A 43 4.94 -16.90 -7.22
C PRO A 43 6.04 -16.08 -7.90
N GLY A 44 6.21 -14.83 -7.46
CA GLY A 44 7.22 -13.91 -7.98
C GLY A 44 6.82 -13.10 -9.23
N GLU A 45 5.82 -13.53 -10.01
CA GLU A 45 5.33 -12.74 -11.14
C GLU A 45 4.18 -11.83 -10.70
N GLY A 46 4.32 -10.51 -10.91
CA GLY A 46 3.29 -9.50 -10.68
C GLY A 46 2.92 -9.21 -9.22
N ALA A 47 3.04 -10.18 -8.31
CA ALA A 47 2.84 -9.97 -6.88
C ALA A 47 3.87 -9.00 -6.29
N ILE A 48 5.11 -9.01 -6.78
CA ILE A 48 6.17 -8.06 -6.37
C ILE A 48 5.81 -6.64 -6.81
N GLU A 49 5.38 -6.44 -8.06
CA GLU A 49 4.97 -5.13 -8.56
C GLU A 49 3.80 -4.58 -7.74
N LEU A 50 2.78 -5.40 -7.49
CA LEU A 50 1.63 -4.99 -6.68
C LEU A 50 2.02 -4.70 -5.22
N ALA A 51 2.97 -5.46 -4.66
CA ALA A 51 3.48 -5.22 -3.31
C ALA A 51 4.23 -3.88 -3.21
N GLN A 52 4.95 -3.48 -4.25
CA GLN A 52 5.58 -2.16 -4.34
C GLN A 52 4.53 -1.05 -4.34
N ASP A 53 3.51 -1.13 -5.21
CA ASP A 53 2.41 -0.16 -5.23
C ASP A 53 1.68 -0.10 -3.87
N TRP A 54 1.49 -1.25 -3.20
CA TRP A 54 0.94 -1.31 -1.84
C TRP A 54 1.83 -0.55 -0.84
N MET A 55 3.16 -0.75 -0.88
CA MET A 55 4.11 -0.09 0.04
C MET A 55 4.09 1.42 -0.17
N ASP A 56 4.06 1.87 -1.43
CA ASP A 56 4.01 3.29 -1.78
C ASP A 56 2.79 3.96 -1.17
N GLY A 57 1.61 3.35 -1.29
CA GLY A 57 0.38 3.88 -0.70
C GLY A 57 0.40 3.89 0.82
N TYR A 58 0.96 2.85 1.45
CA TYR A 58 1.10 2.79 2.90
C TYR A 58 2.03 3.91 3.40
N GLN A 59 3.18 4.07 2.76
CA GLN A 59 4.18 5.07 3.13
C GLN A 59 3.71 6.50 2.88
N GLU A 60 2.97 6.74 1.79
CA GLU A 60 2.31 8.02 1.49
C GLU A 60 1.49 8.52 2.70
N ARG A 61 0.61 7.68 3.24
CA ARG A 61 -0.21 8.05 4.41
C ARG A 61 0.62 8.30 5.67
N ARG A 62 1.67 7.49 5.92
CA ARG A 62 2.55 7.68 7.09
C ARG A 62 3.35 8.98 6.99
N ASN A 63 3.77 9.35 5.78
CA ASN A 63 4.46 10.62 5.53
C ASN A 63 3.52 11.81 5.74
N GLU A 64 2.26 11.72 5.30
CA GLU A 64 1.23 12.75 5.57
C GLU A 64 1.00 12.95 7.08
N GLU A 65 0.96 11.84 7.84
CA GLU A 65 0.85 11.89 9.31
C GLU A 65 2.06 12.58 9.94
N ALA A 66 3.27 12.19 9.51
CA ALA A 66 4.51 12.78 10.00
C ALA A 66 4.60 14.29 9.68
N ALA A 67 4.27 14.70 8.45
CA ALA A 67 4.26 16.09 8.04
C ALA A 67 3.26 16.93 8.86
N THR A 68 2.08 16.37 9.13
CA THR A 68 1.06 17.02 9.97
C THR A 68 1.55 17.19 11.41
N ASN A 69 2.19 16.16 11.97
CA ASN A 69 2.69 16.18 13.35
C ASN A 69 3.90 17.11 13.53
N VAL A 70 4.75 17.25 12.51
CA VAL A 70 5.91 18.16 12.54
C VAL A 70 5.49 19.63 12.40
N GLY A 71 4.47 19.94 11.61
CA GLY A 71 3.93 21.30 11.48
C GLY A 71 3.23 21.84 12.74
N GLY A 72 2.81 20.97 13.66
CA GLY A 72 2.17 21.34 14.92
C GLY A 72 3.13 21.76 16.05
N LEU A 73 4.45 21.55 15.90
CA LEU A 73 5.45 21.81 16.94
C LEU A 73 6.13 23.19 16.85
N GLN A 74 5.72 24.06 15.90
CA GLN A 74 6.31 25.40 15.71
C GLN A 74 5.59 26.56 16.44
N HIS A 75 4.67 26.28 17.38
CA HIS A 75 3.95 27.31 18.15
C HIS A 75 3.97 27.06 19.67
N VAL A 76 5.17 26.96 20.25
CA VAL A 76 5.37 27.19 21.69
C VAL A 76 6.56 28.12 21.93
#